data_AF-A0A7C5SKV6-F1
#
_entry.id   AF-A0A7C5SKV6-F1
#
_cell.length_a   1.000
_cell.length_b   1.000
_cell.length_c   1.000
_cell.angle_alpha   90.00
_cell.angle_beta   90.00
_cell.angle_gamma   90.00
#
_symmetry.space_group_name_H-M   'P 1'
#
loop_
_entity.id
_entity.type
_entity.pdbx_description
1 polymer ?
#
loop_
_entity_poly.entity_id
_entity_poly.type
_entity_poly.pdbx_seq_one_letter_code
_entity_poly.pdbx_strand_id
1 'polypeptide(L)'
;MNRKTMLAGAVIASLSLAGCSKESGSGADDLTSIYDEGAQTYHVRGEIVQLPSEGPPPTDLRIHHERIPNFIGKDGTVFVNSDGVTGMKAMTMAFPELGDGVSLDGLHPGDKIAFVLKVKWLETPSGVKAPHWLVSAVEPLPDDTQLNFGDDVAPATPHEHDGP
;
A
#
# COMPACT_ATOMS: atom_id res chain seq x y z
N MET A 1 33.04 59.64 21.24
CA MET A 1 33.27 59.80 22.70
C MET A 1 31.91 59.91 23.39
N ASN A 2 31.56 58.86 24.14
CA ASN A 2 30.59 58.69 25.23
C ASN A 2 29.53 59.79 25.49
N ARG A 3 28.24 59.38 25.57
CA ARG A 3 27.52 59.16 26.86
C ARG A 3 26.09 58.63 26.65
N LYS A 4 25.74 57.66 27.50
CA LYS A 4 24.41 57.02 27.71
C LYS A 4 23.44 57.98 28.40
N THR A 5 22.16 57.99 28.03
CA THR A 5 21.03 58.19 28.98
C THR A 5 19.73 57.57 28.46
N MET A 6 19.02 56.90 29.37
CA MET A 6 17.72 56.21 29.24
C MET A 6 16.53 57.18 29.08
N LEU A 7 15.42 56.70 28.51
CA LEU A 7 13.99 56.93 28.89
C LEU A 7 13.12 56.09 27.92
N ALA A 8 12.47 55.00 28.33
CA ALA A 8 11.14 54.89 28.96
C ALA A 8 9.95 55.33 28.07
N GLY A 9 9.07 54.36 27.73
CA GLY A 9 7.77 54.56 27.07
C GLY A 9 7.37 53.30 26.28
N ALA A 10 6.75 52.29 26.87
CA ALA A 10 5.32 52.15 27.22
C ALA A 10 4.42 51.68 26.04
N VAL A 11 3.57 50.68 26.35
CA VAL A 11 2.34 50.21 25.65
C VAL A 11 2.66 49.38 24.37
N ILE A 12 2.11 48.19 24.09
CA ILE A 12 0.69 47.80 23.96
C ILE A 12 0.53 46.28 24.10
N ALA A 13 -0.58 45.90 24.72
CA ALA A 13 -1.09 44.56 24.92
C ALA A 13 -1.39 43.80 23.61
N SER A 14 -1.16 42.49 23.61
CA SER A 14 -1.84 41.55 22.72
C SER A 14 -1.97 40.23 23.48
N LEU A 15 -3.12 40.04 24.14
CA LEU A 15 -3.55 38.71 24.58
C LEU A 15 -3.89 37.92 23.32
N SER A 16 -2.95 37.12 22.84
CA SER A 16 -3.23 36.08 21.87
C SER A 16 -4.15 35.07 22.55
N LEU A 17 -5.43 35.04 22.15
CA LEU A 17 -6.28 33.89 22.41
C LEU A 17 -5.57 32.68 21.81
N ALA A 18 -5.18 31.75 22.67
CA ALA A 18 -4.85 30.39 22.27
C ALA A 18 -6.10 29.80 21.63
N GLY A 19 -6.20 29.92 20.32
CA GLY A 19 -7.07 29.08 19.53
C GLY A 19 -6.62 27.66 19.76
N CYS A 20 -7.44 26.88 20.48
CA CYS A 20 -7.37 25.43 20.43
C CYS A 20 -7.61 25.02 18.98
N SER A 21 -6.54 24.94 18.20
CA SER A 21 -6.52 24.11 17.01
C SER A 21 -6.75 22.69 17.49
N LYS A 22 -8.01 22.26 17.38
CA LYS A 22 -8.39 20.85 17.42
C LYS A 22 -7.65 20.23 16.25
N GLU A 23 -6.48 19.64 16.53
CA GLU A 23 -5.82 18.69 15.63
C GLU A 23 -6.86 17.65 15.27
N SER A 24 -7.44 17.84 14.09
CA SER A 24 -8.21 16.83 13.41
C SER A 24 -7.18 15.81 12.98
N GLY A 25 -6.88 14.87 13.89
CA GLY A 25 -6.11 13.68 13.59
C GLY A 25 -6.75 13.02 12.38
N SER A 26 -6.09 13.19 11.24
CA SER A 26 -6.41 12.53 10.00
C SER A 26 -6.17 11.04 10.28
N GLY A 27 -7.24 10.25 10.39
CA GLY A 27 -7.17 8.80 10.60
C GLY A 27 -6.60 8.02 9.41
N ALA A 28 -5.73 8.65 8.63
CA ALA A 28 -4.99 8.06 7.52
C ALA A 28 -3.72 7.33 8.00
N ASP A 29 -3.14 7.73 9.13
CA ASP A 29 -1.95 7.08 9.73
C ASP A 29 -2.19 5.65 10.28
N ASP A 30 -3.44 5.16 10.30
CA ASP A 30 -3.77 3.88 10.97
C ASP A 30 -3.76 2.66 10.03
N LEU A 31 -3.93 2.85 8.72
CA LEU A 31 -3.99 1.72 7.78
C LEU A 31 -2.59 1.20 7.39
N THR A 32 -1.58 2.05 7.29
CA THR A 32 -0.19 1.61 7.10
C THR A 32 0.32 0.86 8.34
N SER A 33 -0.05 1.32 9.53
CA SER A 33 0.29 0.70 10.83
C SER A 33 -0.17 -0.75 10.95
N ILE A 34 -1.37 -1.12 10.43
CA ILE A 34 -1.79 -2.52 10.45
C ILE A 34 -0.88 -3.42 9.60
N TYR A 35 -0.11 -2.90 8.65
CA TYR A 35 0.77 -3.70 7.78
C TYR A 35 2.26 -3.65 8.15
N ASP A 36 2.65 -2.95 9.21
CA ASP A 36 4.07 -2.80 9.56
C ASP A 36 4.64 -4.03 10.29
N GLU A 37 3.81 -4.76 11.04
CA GLU A 37 4.23 -6.01 11.69
C GLU A 37 3.42 -7.23 11.19
N GLY A 38 4.15 -8.26 10.76
CA GLY A 38 3.61 -9.58 10.39
C GLY A 38 2.93 -9.66 9.01
N ALA A 39 2.89 -8.56 8.25
CA ALA A 39 2.48 -8.59 6.86
C ALA A 39 3.55 -9.23 5.98
N GLN A 40 3.11 -9.99 4.98
CA GLN A 40 3.97 -10.52 3.93
C GLN A 40 4.05 -9.49 2.80
N THR A 41 5.25 -9.26 2.28
CA THR A 41 5.49 -8.27 1.23
C THR A 41 5.94 -8.96 -0.05
N TYR A 42 5.31 -8.59 -1.18
CA TYR A 42 5.59 -9.15 -2.50
C TYR A 42 5.80 -8.02 -3.50
N HIS A 43 6.87 -8.13 -4.29
CA HIS A 43 7.06 -7.32 -5.49
C HIS A 43 6.44 -8.07 -6.66
N VAL A 44 5.43 -7.47 -7.26
CA VAL A 44 4.60 -8.12 -8.27
C VAL A 44 4.50 -7.19 -9.48
N ARG A 45 4.35 -7.75 -10.66
CA ARG A 45 3.99 -6.98 -11.86
C ARG A 45 2.60 -7.38 -12.31
N GLY A 46 1.94 -6.50 -13.04
CA GLY A 46 0.62 -6.79 -13.56
C GLY A 46 0.15 -5.74 -14.55
N GLU A 47 -1.07 -5.95 -15.03
CA GLU A 47 -1.79 -5.04 -15.91
C GLU A 47 -3.01 -4.50 -15.17
N ILE A 48 -3.22 -3.18 -15.21
CA ILE A 48 -4.42 -2.55 -14.65
C ILE A 48 -5.61 -2.99 -15.51
N VAL A 49 -6.57 -3.68 -14.90
CA VAL A 49 -7.82 -4.06 -15.55
C VAL A 49 -8.90 -3.00 -15.31
N GLN A 50 -8.87 -2.38 -14.13
CA GLN A 50 -9.86 -1.40 -13.71
C GLN A 50 -9.28 -0.48 -12.64
N LEU A 51 -9.54 0.82 -12.73
CA LEU A 51 -9.20 1.78 -11.69
C LEU A 51 -10.34 1.90 -10.66
N PRO A 52 -10.05 2.30 -9.40
CA PRO A 52 -11.08 2.59 -8.43
C PRO A 52 -12.04 3.69 -8.90
N SER A 53 -13.30 3.60 -8.51
CA SER A 53 -14.29 4.65 -8.78
C SER A 53 -15.17 4.90 -7.56
N GLU A 54 -15.40 6.18 -7.23
CA GLU A 54 -16.32 6.60 -6.16
C GLU A 54 -17.80 6.66 -6.61
N GLY A 55 -18.07 6.50 -7.92
CA GLY A 55 -19.43 6.51 -8.46
C GLY A 55 -20.25 5.30 -8.00
N PRO A 56 -21.59 5.34 -8.07
CA PRO A 56 -22.43 4.19 -7.69
C PRO A 56 -22.60 3.19 -8.87
N PRO A 57 -22.25 1.89 -8.71
CA PRO A 57 -21.62 1.27 -7.53
C PRO A 57 -20.11 1.54 -7.48
N PRO A 58 -19.53 1.72 -6.26
CA PRO A 58 -18.10 1.95 -6.13
C PRO A 58 -17.34 0.73 -6.62
N THR A 59 -16.15 0.96 -7.14
CA THR A 59 -15.31 -0.12 -7.64
C THR A 59 -13.90 -0.02 -7.06
N ASP A 60 -13.28 -1.18 -6.86
CA ASP A 60 -11.89 -1.30 -6.39
C ASP A 60 -10.92 -1.27 -7.57
N LEU A 61 -9.64 -1.02 -7.27
CA LEU A 61 -8.54 -1.26 -8.20
C LEU A 61 -8.52 -2.76 -8.54
N ARG A 62 -8.45 -3.10 -9.83
CA ARG A 62 -8.28 -4.49 -10.26
C ARG A 62 -7.03 -4.61 -11.12
N ILE A 63 -6.15 -5.52 -10.73
CA ILE A 63 -4.91 -5.81 -11.46
C ILE A 63 -4.92 -7.28 -11.86
N HIS A 64 -4.62 -7.57 -13.13
CA HIS A 64 -4.24 -8.92 -13.57
C HIS A 64 -2.76 -9.09 -13.27
N HIS A 65 -2.45 -9.70 -12.13
CA HIS A 65 -1.09 -9.81 -11.65
C HIS A 65 -0.41 -11.07 -12.19
N GLU A 66 0.91 -11.03 -12.32
CA GLU A 66 1.73 -12.21 -12.60
C GLU A 66 1.68 -13.21 -11.43
N ARG A 67 2.13 -14.45 -11.68
CA ARG A 67 2.24 -15.47 -10.63
C ARG A 67 3.10 -14.98 -9.47
N ILE A 68 2.69 -15.28 -8.23
CA ILE A 68 3.44 -15.04 -6.99
C ILE A 68 3.88 -16.40 -6.41
N PRO A 69 5.07 -16.92 -6.78
CA PRO A 69 5.44 -18.32 -6.52
C PRO A 69 5.59 -18.69 -5.05
N ASN A 70 5.91 -17.70 -4.22
CA ASN A 70 6.19 -17.84 -2.80
C ASN A 70 5.06 -17.27 -1.92
N PHE A 71 3.85 -17.14 -2.47
CA PHE A 71 2.71 -16.62 -1.72
C PHE A 71 2.45 -17.46 -0.46
N ILE A 72 2.49 -16.80 0.70
CA ILE A 72 2.29 -17.42 2.01
C ILE A 72 0.81 -17.39 2.39
N GLY A 73 0.26 -18.59 2.62
CA GLY A 73 -1.12 -18.80 3.04
C GLY A 73 -1.37 -18.45 4.52
N LYS A 74 -2.64 -18.56 4.91
CA LYS A 74 -3.11 -18.23 6.28
C LYS A 74 -2.48 -19.05 7.41
N ASP A 75 -1.91 -20.19 7.06
CA ASP A 75 -1.21 -21.11 7.97
C ASP A 75 0.29 -20.78 8.13
N GLY A 76 0.78 -19.77 7.41
CA GLY A 76 2.19 -19.39 7.41
C GLY A 76 3.08 -20.23 6.50
N THR A 77 2.50 -21.13 5.70
CA THR A 77 3.22 -21.94 4.71
C THR A 77 2.99 -21.44 3.29
N VAL A 78 3.83 -21.84 2.33
CA VAL A 78 3.60 -21.51 0.92
C VAL A 78 2.27 -22.14 0.48
N PHE A 79 1.36 -21.30 0.01
CA PHE A 79 0.05 -21.73 -0.49
C PHE A 79 0.23 -22.73 -1.62
N VAL A 80 -0.61 -23.76 -1.65
CA VAL A 80 -0.69 -24.69 -2.77
C VAL A 80 -2.11 -24.60 -3.31
N ASN A 81 -2.25 -24.26 -4.58
CA ASN A 81 -3.56 -24.13 -5.21
C ASN A 81 -4.18 -25.51 -5.50
N SER A 82 -5.42 -25.52 -6.00
CA SER A 82 -6.18 -26.74 -6.31
C SER A 82 -5.51 -27.63 -7.36
N ASP A 83 -4.65 -27.07 -8.20
CA ASP A 83 -3.93 -27.79 -9.26
C ASP A 83 -2.58 -28.35 -8.76
N GLY A 84 -2.29 -28.21 -7.46
CA GLY A 84 -1.04 -28.68 -6.86
C GLY A 84 0.17 -27.78 -7.11
N VAL A 85 -0.03 -26.60 -7.70
CA VAL A 85 1.04 -25.63 -7.96
C VAL A 85 1.21 -24.74 -6.73
N THR A 86 2.46 -24.52 -6.31
CA THR A 86 2.81 -23.65 -5.19
C THR A 86 2.57 -22.18 -5.52
N GLY A 87 2.36 -21.34 -4.51
CA GLY A 87 2.11 -19.92 -4.66
C GLY A 87 0.75 -19.59 -5.25
N MET A 88 0.59 -18.32 -5.61
CA MET A 88 -0.64 -17.75 -6.18
C MET A 88 -0.50 -17.64 -7.69
N LYS A 89 -1.44 -18.21 -8.45
CA LYS A 89 -1.46 -18.11 -9.92
C LYS A 89 -1.65 -16.67 -10.38
N ALA A 90 -1.25 -16.40 -11.62
CA ALA A 90 -1.64 -15.15 -12.27
C ALA A 90 -3.16 -15.07 -12.39
N MET A 91 -3.75 -13.96 -11.95
CA MET A 91 -5.20 -13.74 -12.01
C MET A 91 -5.54 -12.26 -11.84
N THR A 92 -6.78 -11.91 -12.20
CA THR A 92 -7.35 -10.60 -11.87
C THR A 92 -7.91 -10.60 -10.46
N MET A 93 -7.29 -9.82 -9.59
CA MET A 93 -7.71 -9.63 -8.20
C MET A 93 -8.15 -8.17 -7.96
N ALA A 94 -9.10 -7.98 -7.04
CA ALA A 94 -9.47 -6.66 -6.53
C ALA A 94 -8.55 -6.30 -5.34
N PHE A 95 -8.05 -5.08 -5.34
CA PHE A 95 -7.21 -4.50 -4.31
C PHE A 95 -7.96 -3.30 -3.71
N PRO A 96 -8.74 -3.52 -2.64
CA PRO A 96 -9.62 -2.49 -2.08
C PRO A 96 -8.86 -1.39 -1.33
N GLU A 97 -7.62 -1.65 -0.90
CA GLU A 97 -6.82 -0.73 -0.10
C GLU A 97 -5.55 -0.29 -0.84
N LEU A 98 -5.30 1.03 -0.85
CA LEU A 98 -4.08 1.65 -1.35
C LEU A 98 -3.32 2.28 -0.19
N GLY A 99 -2.00 2.12 -0.17
CA GLY A 99 -1.14 2.69 0.85
C GLY A 99 -0.96 4.20 0.68
N ASP A 100 -0.48 4.84 1.74
CA ASP A 100 -0.20 6.27 1.73
C ASP A 100 0.81 6.63 0.64
N GLY A 101 0.48 7.68 -0.13
CA GLY A 101 1.34 8.16 -1.23
C GLY A 101 1.26 7.34 -2.51
N VAL A 102 0.45 6.26 -2.56
CA VAL A 102 0.15 5.58 -3.83
C VAL A 102 -0.79 6.47 -4.65
N SER A 103 -0.27 7.00 -5.76
CA SER A 103 -1.06 7.69 -6.77
C SER A 103 -1.28 6.80 -7.98
N LEU A 104 -2.50 6.87 -8.54
CA LEU A 104 -2.87 6.24 -9.81
C LEU A 104 -3.06 7.29 -10.91
N ASP A 105 -2.61 8.53 -10.69
CA ASP A 105 -2.79 9.62 -11.62
C ASP A 105 -2.08 9.34 -12.95
N GLY A 106 -2.81 9.49 -14.05
CA GLY A 106 -2.29 9.24 -15.39
C GLY A 106 -2.16 7.76 -15.76
N LEU A 107 -2.55 6.84 -14.86
CA LEU A 107 -2.71 5.43 -15.20
C LEU A 107 -4.08 5.16 -15.80
N HIS A 108 -4.15 4.12 -16.62
CA HIS A 108 -5.34 3.69 -17.35
C HIS A 108 -5.46 2.17 -17.35
N PRO A 109 -6.67 1.61 -17.57
CA PRO A 109 -6.81 0.20 -17.91
C PRO A 109 -5.94 -0.17 -19.12
N GLY A 110 -5.19 -1.26 -19.02
CA GLY A 110 -4.19 -1.71 -19.98
C GLY A 110 -2.75 -1.33 -19.62
N ASP A 111 -2.55 -0.37 -18.72
CA ASP A 111 -1.20 0.02 -18.30
C ASP A 111 -0.54 -1.09 -17.50
N LYS A 112 0.74 -1.33 -17.79
CA LYS A 112 1.57 -2.30 -17.10
C LYS A 112 2.25 -1.62 -15.93
N ILE A 113 2.25 -2.27 -14.78
CA ILE A 113 2.80 -1.72 -13.55
C ILE A 113 3.64 -2.75 -12.80
N ALA A 114 4.65 -2.28 -12.09
CA ALA A 114 5.23 -2.97 -10.95
C ALA A 114 4.59 -2.40 -9.69
N PHE A 115 4.30 -3.25 -8.70
CA PHE A 115 3.66 -2.82 -7.47
C PHE A 115 4.12 -3.66 -6.28
N VAL A 116 3.99 -3.08 -5.09
CA VAL A 116 4.29 -3.76 -3.82
C VAL A 116 3.01 -4.15 -3.13
N LEU A 117 2.73 -5.45 -3.11
CA LEU A 117 1.59 -6.04 -2.43
C LEU A 117 1.99 -6.42 -0.99
N LYS A 118 1.31 -5.84 -0.01
CA LYS A 118 1.34 -6.30 1.38
C LYS A 118 0.11 -7.12 1.69
N VAL A 119 0.30 -8.26 2.37
CA VAL A 119 -0.76 -9.20 2.73
C VAL A 119 -0.69 -9.50 4.20
N LYS A 120 -1.79 -9.23 4.91
CA LYS A 120 -1.92 -9.59 6.32
C LYS A 120 -3.11 -10.50 6.53
N TRP A 121 -2.90 -11.58 7.26
CA TRP A 121 -3.95 -12.52 7.64
C TRP A 121 -4.56 -12.06 8.97
N LEU A 122 -5.72 -11.42 8.91
CA LEU A 122 -6.43 -10.92 10.09
C LEU A 122 -7.53 -11.88 10.51
N GLU A 123 -7.72 -12.02 11.82
CA GLU A 123 -8.82 -12.81 12.36
C GLU A 123 -10.13 -12.02 12.29
N THR A 124 -11.15 -12.62 11.67
CA THR A 124 -12.50 -12.06 11.61
C THR A 124 -13.25 -12.33 12.92
N PRO A 125 -14.38 -11.63 13.21
CA PRO A 125 -15.21 -11.91 14.39
C PRO A 125 -15.69 -13.36 14.51
N SER A 126 -15.69 -14.12 13.41
CA SER A 126 -16.03 -15.54 13.37
C SER A 126 -14.85 -16.48 13.68
N GLY A 127 -13.67 -15.95 14.02
CA GLY A 127 -12.46 -16.73 14.30
C GLY A 127 -11.77 -17.28 13.04
N VAL A 128 -12.18 -16.83 11.85
CA VAL A 128 -11.56 -17.24 10.57
C VAL A 128 -10.54 -16.19 10.15
N LYS A 129 -9.34 -16.63 9.77
CA LYS A 129 -8.34 -15.73 9.14
C LYS A 129 -8.72 -15.41 7.71
N ALA A 130 -8.84 -14.12 7.40
CA ALA A 130 -9.07 -13.59 6.06
C ALA A 130 -7.86 -12.76 5.61
N PRO A 131 -7.53 -12.78 4.30
CA PRO A 131 -6.45 -11.95 3.79
C PRO A 131 -6.94 -10.51 3.63
N HIS A 132 -6.12 -9.57 4.07
CA HIS A 132 -6.25 -8.15 3.77
C HIS A 132 -5.12 -7.75 2.81
N TRP A 133 -5.48 -7.07 1.73
CA TRP A 133 -4.60 -6.75 0.61
C TRP A 133 -4.36 -5.25 0.55
N LEU A 134 -3.09 -4.83 0.59
CA LEU A 134 -2.70 -3.44 0.44
C LEU A 134 -1.70 -3.31 -0.71
N VAL A 135 -2.00 -2.43 -1.66
CA VAL A 135 -1.00 -2.00 -2.64
C VAL A 135 -0.28 -0.78 -2.06
N SER A 136 0.97 -0.97 -1.65
CA SER A 136 1.76 0.04 -0.93
C SER A 136 2.70 0.87 -1.80
N ALA A 137 2.90 0.46 -3.05
CA ALA A 137 3.65 1.21 -4.06
C ALA A 137 3.19 0.78 -5.45
N VAL A 138 3.20 1.71 -6.41
CA VAL A 138 2.92 1.47 -7.83
C VAL A 138 3.93 2.23 -8.66
N GLU A 139 4.48 1.58 -9.69
CA GLU A 139 5.39 2.16 -10.66
C GLU A 139 4.94 1.77 -12.07
N PRO A 140 4.75 2.72 -13.00
CA PRO A 140 4.49 2.43 -14.40
C PRO A 140 5.64 1.65 -15.04
N LEU A 141 5.32 0.65 -15.85
CA LEU A 141 6.29 -0.07 -16.68
C LEU A 141 6.16 0.39 -18.14
N PRO A 142 7.22 0.22 -18.96
CA PRO A 142 7.15 0.48 -20.40
C PRO A 142 6.04 -0.32 -21.10
N ASP A 143 5.37 0.29 -22.07
CA ASP A 143 4.25 -0.32 -22.81
C ASP A 143 4.60 -1.64 -23.50
N ASP A 144 5.86 -1.82 -23.90
CA ASP A 144 6.36 -3.03 -24.57
C ASP A 144 6.74 -4.16 -23.60
N THR A 145 6.67 -3.92 -22.29
CA THR A 145 6.96 -4.91 -21.24
C THR A 145 6.16 -6.18 -21.47
N GLN A 146 6.84 -7.33 -21.55
CA GLN A 146 6.17 -8.62 -21.63
C GLN A 146 5.88 -9.14 -20.23
N LEU A 147 4.59 -9.32 -19.91
CA LEU A 147 4.13 -9.94 -18.68
C LEU A 147 3.97 -11.45 -18.88
N ASN A 148 4.23 -12.23 -17.84
CA ASN A 148 4.07 -13.67 -17.82
C ASN A 148 2.90 -14.06 -16.91
N PHE A 149 1.78 -14.41 -17.54
CA PHE A 149 0.59 -14.91 -16.87
C PHE A 149 0.47 -16.45 -16.87
N GLY A 150 1.53 -17.15 -17.31
CA GLY A 150 1.59 -18.60 -17.27
C GLY A 150 1.93 -19.15 -15.88
N ASP A 151 1.74 -20.46 -15.72
CA ASP A 151 2.09 -21.17 -14.49
C ASP A 151 3.61 -21.49 -14.38
N ASP A 152 4.37 -21.29 -15.46
CA ASP A 152 5.75 -21.77 -15.64
C ASP A 152 6.86 -20.86 -15.07
N VAL A 153 6.54 -19.96 -14.13
CA VAL A 153 7.55 -19.04 -13.56
C VAL A 153 8.35 -19.77 -12.47
N ALA A 154 9.68 -19.85 -12.64
CA ALA A 154 10.58 -20.30 -11.58
C ALA A 154 10.36 -19.45 -10.31
N PRO A 155 10.45 -20.02 -9.10
CA PRO A 155 10.23 -19.26 -7.88
C PRO A 155 11.12 -18.03 -7.84
N ALA A 156 10.54 -16.85 -7.56
CA ALA A 156 11.31 -15.65 -7.29
C ALA A 156 12.29 -15.97 -6.16
N THR A 157 13.58 -15.73 -6.38
CA THR A 157 14.58 -15.80 -5.31
C THR A 157 14.09 -14.94 -4.16
N PRO A 158 13.97 -15.48 -2.94
CA PRO A 158 13.70 -14.65 -1.77
C PRO A 158 14.75 -13.54 -1.77
N HIS A 159 14.31 -12.28 -1.73
CA HIS A 159 15.20 -11.24 -1.25
C HIS A 159 15.54 -11.66 0.18
N GLU A 160 16.79 -12.07 0.40
CA GLU A 160 17.31 -12.30 1.73
C GLU A 160 16.96 -11.07 2.56
N HIS A 161 16.18 -11.32 3.60
CA HIS A 161 15.91 -10.35 4.63
C HIS A 161 17.26 -10.11 5.30
N ASP A 162 18.01 -9.12 4.81
CA ASP A 162 19.20 -8.59 5.46
C ASP A 162 18.72 -7.96 6.77
N GLY A 163 18.59 -8.82 7.80
CA GLY A 163 18.41 -8.39 9.17
C GLY A 163 19.69 -7.71 9.66
N PRO A 164 19.56 -6.75 10.59
CA PRO A 164 20.71 -6.03 11.13
C PRO A 164 21.73 -6.93 11.85
#